data_AF-A0AAD0YWB9-F1
#
_entry.id   AF-A0AAD0YWB9-F1
#
_cell.length_a   1.000
_cell.length_b   1.000
_cell.length_c   1.000
_cell.angle_alpha   90.00
_cell.angle_beta   90.00
_cell.angle_gamma   90.00
#
_symmetry.space_group_name_H-M   'P 1'
#
loop_
_entity.id
_entity.type
_entity.pdbx_description
1 polymer ?
#
loop_
_entity_poly.entity_id
_entity_poly.type
_entity_poly.pdbx_seq_one_letter_code
_entity_poly.pdbx_strand_id
1 'polypeptide(L)'
;MEKLVREVRILKIYAASLTVVCILFFILAFKNQSSNERFKEIDVERINIVEKDGTLKMVISNKERQHPGKFNHKDLTPREREAGLIFFNSLGDECGGLVYDANEKESGMVYSVDQRRTDQVMQLQYFERAGKEKNRIYGLKLWDRPDDFPMETLIKFDDSLKKLNNAAISKKAYTKLREEGKLGNERFFAGKTANGDVGVFIRDAKGNIRLKLYVDKNNQTHIENLDEKGNPVN
;
A
#
# COMPACT_ATOMS: atom_id res chain seq x y z
N MET A 1 -39.91 -7.32 70.65
CA MET A 1 -38.68 -6.53 70.37
C MET A 1 -37.54 -7.37 69.80
N GLU A 2 -37.25 -8.57 70.33
CA GLU A 2 -36.11 -9.39 69.86
C GLU A 2 -36.13 -9.77 68.37
N LYS A 3 -37.31 -10.09 67.82
CA LYS A 3 -37.46 -10.42 66.38
C LYS A 3 -37.04 -9.26 65.47
N LEU A 4 -37.45 -8.05 65.82
CA LEU A 4 -37.11 -6.81 65.11
C LEU A 4 -35.59 -6.52 65.17
N VAL A 5 -34.97 -6.71 66.33
CA VAL A 5 -33.51 -6.54 66.50
C VAL A 5 -32.74 -7.56 65.65
N ARG A 6 -33.24 -8.80 65.56
CA ARG A 6 -32.64 -9.86 64.73
C ARG A 6 -32.76 -9.54 63.23
N GLU A 7 -33.93 -9.12 62.77
CA GLU A 7 -34.16 -8.73 61.37
C GLU A 7 -33.31 -7.51 60.97
N VAL A 8 -33.18 -6.51 61.85
CA VAL A 8 -32.31 -5.34 61.61
C VAL A 8 -30.83 -5.73 61.57
N ARG A 9 -30.38 -6.67 62.41
CA ARG A 9 -28.99 -7.18 62.33
C ARG A 9 -28.73 -7.90 61.01
N ILE A 10 -29.66 -8.74 60.55
CA ILE A 10 -29.56 -9.42 59.25
C ILE A 10 -29.52 -8.40 58.11
N LEU A 11 -30.37 -7.37 58.14
CA LEU A 11 -30.41 -6.33 57.11
C LEU A 11 -29.11 -5.51 57.07
N LYS A 12 -28.53 -5.18 58.23
CA LYS A 12 -27.23 -4.50 58.31
C LYS A 12 -26.10 -5.33 57.73
N ILE A 13 -26.07 -6.63 58.03
CA ILE A 13 -25.08 -7.55 57.46
C ILE A 13 -25.26 -7.63 55.94
N TYR A 14 -26.50 -7.76 55.46
CA TYR A 14 -26.81 -7.77 54.03
C TYR A 14 -26.36 -6.49 53.33
N ALA A 15 -26.73 -5.31 53.85
CA ALA A 15 -26.37 -4.03 53.27
C ALA A 15 -24.84 -3.80 53.24
N ALA A 16 -24.15 -4.17 54.31
CA ALA A 16 -22.68 -4.11 54.35
C ALA A 16 -22.05 -5.06 53.31
N SER A 17 -22.58 -6.28 53.20
CA SER A 17 -22.12 -7.27 52.21
C SER A 17 -22.32 -6.78 50.79
N LEU A 18 -23.50 -6.23 50.49
CA LEU A 18 -23.83 -5.68 49.18
C LEU A 18 -22.95 -4.48 48.83
N THR A 19 -22.67 -3.62 49.81
CA THR A 19 -21.80 -2.45 49.62
C THR A 19 -20.36 -2.89 49.30
N VAL A 20 -19.84 -3.90 49.99
CA VAL A 20 -18.52 -4.48 49.69
C VAL A 20 -18.49 -5.07 48.29
N VAL A 21 -19.53 -5.80 47.88
CA VAL A 21 -19.65 -6.35 46.52
C VAL A 21 -19.68 -5.24 45.47
N CYS A 22 -20.44 -4.16 45.69
CA CYS A 22 -20.46 -3.01 44.78
C CYS A 22 -19.09 -2.33 44.68
N ILE A 23 -18.38 -2.14 45.79
CA ILE A 23 -17.03 -1.57 45.80
C ILE A 23 -16.06 -2.46 45.01
N LEU A 24 -16.14 -3.79 45.18
CA LEU A 24 -15.32 -4.74 44.42
C LEU A 24 -15.62 -4.65 42.92
N PHE A 25 -16.89 -4.58 42.51
CA PHE A 25 -17.25 -4.38 41.10
C PHE A 25 -16.72 -3.06 40.55
N PHE A 26 -16.79 -1.96 41.32
CA PHE A 26 -16.20 -0.69 40.93
C PHE A 26 -14.68 -0.83 40.71
N ILE A 27 -13.94 -1.41 41.67
CA ILE A 27 -12.48 -1.58 41.55
C ILE A 27 -12.11 -2.46 40.34
N LEU A 28 -12.87 -3.52 40.07
CA LEU A 28 -12.63 -4.41 38.93
C LEU A 28 -12.99 -3.76 37.59
N ALA A 29 -14.06 -2.96 37.52
CA ALA A 29 -14.46 -2.23 36.33
C ALA A 29 -13.47 -1.13 35.93
N PHE A 30 -12.79 -0.53 36.92
CA PHE A 30 -11.76 0.49 36.71
C PHE A 30 -10.34 -0.09 36.72
N LYS A 31 -10.18 -1.41 36.75
CA LYS A 31 -8.86 -2.03 36.62
C LYS A 31 -8.33 -1.74 35.21
N ASN A 32 -7.45 -0.75 35.16
CA ASN A 32 -6.84 -0.26 33.94
C ASN A 32 -6.19 -1.43 33.19
N GLN A 33 -6.73 -1.75 32.02
CA GLN A 33 -6.30 -2.86 31.17
C GLN A 33 -5.03 -2.43 30.41
N SER A 34 -3.98 -2.05 31.15
CA SER A 34 -2.66 -1.72 30.58
C SER A 34 -1.76 -2.96 30.47
N SER A 35 -2.36 -4.14 30.33
CA SER A 35 -1.63 -5.35 29.98
C SER A 35 -1.57 -5.46 28.45
N ASN A 36 -0.39 -5.71 27.91
CA ASN A 36 -0.26 -6.10 26.51
C ASN A 36 -1.10 -7.37 26.28
N GLU A 37 -2.12 -7.27 25.43
CA GLU A 37 -2.91 -8.42 25.01
C GLU A 37 -2.01 -9.41 24.27
N ARG A 38 -2.14 -10.70 24.59
CA ARG A 38 -1.38 -11.77 23.94
C ARG A 38 -2.35 -12.72 23.27
N PHE A 39 -2.28 -12.75 21.95
CA PHE A 39 -3.04 -13.69 21.13
C PHE A 39 -2.14 -14.82 20.67
N LYS A 40 -2.70 -16.02 20.53
CA LYS A 40 -2.04 -17.11 19.78
C LYS A 40 -2.28 -16.93 18.29
N GLU A 41 -3.53 -16.63 17.93
CA GLU A 41 -4.01 -16.42 16.57
C GLU A 41 -5.16 -15.40 16.61
N ILE A 42 -5.34 -14.66 15.53
CA ILE A 42 -6.45 -13.73 15.33
C ILE A 42 -6.99 -13.89 13.91
N ASP A 43 -8.30 -14.15 13.79
CA ASP A 43 -9.01 -14.19 12.52
C ASP A 43 -9.80 -12.90 12.36
N VAL A 44 -9.30 -12.00 11.51
CA VAL A 44 -9.89 -10.69 11.29
C VAL A 44 -9.75 -10.29 9.82
N GLU A 45 -10.70 -9.49 9.34
CA GLU A 45 -10.63 -8.97 7.96
C GLU A 45 -9.65 -7.81 7.83
N ARG A 46 -9.39 -7.09 8.93
CA ARG A 46 -8.54 -5.88 8.94
C ARG A 46 -7.97 -5.57 10.31
N ILE A 47 -6.70 -5.14 10.32
CA ILE A 47 -5.98 -4.57 11.46
C ILE A 47 -5.56 -3.14 11.10
N ASN A 48 -5.87 -2.19 11.98
CA ASN A 48 -5.37 -0.82 11.92
C ASN A 48 -4.30 -0.62 12.99
N ILE A 49 -3.12 -0.17 12.59
CA ILE A 49 -2.10 0.34 13.52
C ILE A 49 -2.23 1.85 13.55
N VAL A 50 -2.45 2.41 14.74
CA VAL A 50 -2.70 3.84 14.96
C VAL A 50 -1.75 4.41 16.00
N GLU A 51 -1.42 5.69 15.85
CA GLU A 51 -0.73 6.50 16.85
C GLU A 51 -1.65 6.83 18.02
N LYS A 52 -1.10 7.41 19.10
CA LYS A 52 -1.87 7.79 20.30
C LYS A 52 -3.00 8.78 20.03
N ASP A 53 -2.84 9.64 19.02
CA ASP A 53 -3.84 10.62 18.61
C ASP A 53 -4.89 10.07 17.63
N GLY A 54 -4.80 8.77 17.30
CA GLY A 54 -5.68 8.10 16.33
C GLY A 54 -5.21 8.18 14.89
N THR A 55 -4.08 8.83 14.59
CA THR A 55 -3.51 8.87 13.24
C THR A 55 -3.16 7.46 12.77
N LEU A 56 -3.63 7.10 11.58
CA LEU A 56 -3.38 5.79 10.98
C LEU A 56 -1.92 5.69 10.54
N LYS A 57 -1.24 4.59 10.89
CA LYS A 57 0.17 4.34 10.56
C LYS A 57 0.36 3.16 9.60
N MET A 58 -0.47 2.14 9.74
CA MET A 58 -0.47 0.97 8.87
C MET A 58 -1.85 0.32 8.86
N VAL A 59 -2.23 -0.24 7.71
CA VAL A 59 -3.41 -1.10 7.57
C VAL A 59 -2.95 -2.44 7.04
N ILE A 60 -3.42 -3.53 7.64
CA ILE A 60 -3.32 -4.89 7.10
C ILE A 60 -4.75 -5.35 6.86
N SER A 61 -5.11 -5.77 5.65
CA SER A 61 -6.48 -6.21 5.39
C SER A 61 -6.61 -7.15 4.20
N ASN A 62 -7.75 -7.83 4.14
CA ASN A 62 -8.23 -8.46 2.92
C ASN A 62 -8.61 -7.42 1.84
N LYS A 63 -9.00 -7.92 0.67
CA LYS A 63 -9.40 -7.13 -0.51
C LYS A 63 -10.61 -6.22 -0.25
N GLU A 64 -11.65 -6.75 0.40
CA GLU A 64 -12.91 -6.04 0.63
C GLU A 64 -12.79 -4.89 1.64
N ARG A 65 -11.93 -5.03 2.64
CA ARG A 65 -11.75 -4.04 3.73
C ARG A 65 -10.55 -3.11 3.54
N GLN A 66 -9.92 -3.14 2.37
CA GLN A 66 -8.71 -2.39 2.07
C GLN A 66 -8.92 -0.87 2.17
N HIS A 67 -7.90 -0.17 2.68
CA HIS A 67 -7.95 1.29 2.76
C HIS A 67 -7.89 1.89 1.35
N PRO A 68 -8.71 2.89 1.01
CA PRO A 68 -8.65 3.54 -0.30
C PRO A 68 -7.35 4.32 -0.57
N GLY A 69 -6.44 4.42 0.40
CA GLY A 69 -5.36 5.41 0.45
C GLY A 69 -5.76 6.76 1.03
N LYS A 70 -4.76 7.55 1.45
CA LYS A 70 -4.93 8.93 1.92
C LYS A 70 -3.94 9.86 1.26
N PHE A 71 -4.38 11.08 1.00
CA PHE A 71 -3.52 12.15 0.51
C PHE A 71 -4.03 13.52 1.01
N ASN A 72 -3.13 14.34 1.55
CA ASN A 72 -3.45 15.61 2.21
C ASN A 72 -4.60 15.47 3.21
N HIS A 73 -4.52 14.45 4.07
CA HIS A 73 -5.56 14.08 5.07
C HIS A 73 -6.93 13.69 4.51
N LYS A 74 -7.09 13.54 3.19
CA LYS A 74 -8.34 13.11 2.56
C LYS A 74 -8.22 11.68 2.08
N ASP A 75 -9.29 10.91 2.29
CA ASP A 75 -9.41 9.60 1.67
C ASP A 75 -9.49 9.78 0.15
N LEU A 76 -8.75 8.95 -0.57
CA LEU A 76 -8.88 8.86 -2.01
C LEU A 76 -10.21 8.16 -2.36
N THR A 77 -10.66 8.31 -3.60
CA THR A 77 -11.83 7.56 -4.08
C THR A 77 -11.58 6.06 -3.95
N PRO A 78 -12.51 5.29 -3.37
CA PRO A 78 -12.38 3.85 -3.30
C PRO A 78 -12.15 3.24 -4.68
N ARG A 79 -11.17 2.33 -4.74
CA ARG A 79 -10.85 1.54 -5.92
C ARG A 79 -10.58 0.12 -5.50
N GLU A 80 -10.77 -0.82 -6.42
CA GLU A 80 -10.37 -2.20 -6.19
C GLU A 80 -8.84 -2.25 -5.98
N ARG A 81 -8.44 -2.91 -4.88
CA ARG A 81 -7.05 -3.09 -4.45
C ARG A 81 -6.94 -4.50 -3.88
N GLU A 82 -5.83 -5.16 -4.12
CA GLU A 82 -5.61 -6.49 -3.55
C GLU A 82 -5.40 -6.44 -2.02
N ALA A 83 -5.54 -7.60 -1.39
CA ALA A 83 -5.20 -7.77 0.01
C ALA A 83 -3.73 -7.42 0.27
N GLY A 84 -3.43 -6.92 1.47
CA GLY A 84 -2.07 -6.52 1.79
C GLY A 84 -1.93 -5.49 2.90
N LEU A 85 -0.77 -4.84 2.91
CA LEU A 85 -0.37 -3.80 3.85
C LEU A 85 -0.29 -2.44 3.16
N ILE A 86 -0.76 -1.38 3.82
CA ILE A 86 -0.59 0.01 3.38
C ILE A 86 0.08 0.79 4.51
N PHE A 87 1.11 1.57 4.18
CA PHE A 87 1.83 2.42 5.12
C PHE A 87 1.37 3.87 5.00
N PHE A 88 1.33 4.56 6.14
CA PHE A 88 1.03 5.98 6.21
C PHE A 88 2.19 6.74 6.88
N ASN A 89 2.56 7.88 6.31
CA ASN A 89 3.58 8.74 6.89
C ASN A 89 3.00 9.59 8.04
N SER A 90 3.85 10.35 8.74
CA SER A 90 3.40 11.19 9.88
C SER A 90 2.55 12.41 9.46
N LEU A 91 2.43 12.68 8.16
CA LEU A 91 1.47 13.65 7.62
C LEU A 91 0.10 12.99 7.36
N GLY A 92 -0.03 11.67 7.58
CA GLY A 92 -1.26 10.91 7.34
C GLY A 92 -1.50 10.51 5.88
N ASP A 93 -0.52 10.69 5.00
CA ASP A 93 -0.61 10.27 3.59
C ASP A 93 -0.14 8.83 3.41
N GLU A 94 -0.76 8.11 2.48
CA GLU A 94 -0.26 6.82 1.98
C GLU A 94 1.16 7.02 1.43
N CYS A 95 2.10 6.14 1.81
CA CYS A 95 3.50 6.24 1.41
C CYS A 95 4.08 4.90 0.93
N GLY A 96 3.24 4.08 0.30
CA GLY A 96 3.57 2.75 -0.19
C GLY A 96 2.85 1.63 0.55
N GLY A 97 3.14 0.40 0.15
CA GLY A 97 2.46 -0.78 0.64
C GLY A 97 3.04 -2.07 0.10
N LEU A 98 2.50 -3.19 0.55
CA LEU A 98 2.74 -4.52 0.02
C LEU A 98 1.40 -5.14 -0.33
N VAL A 99 1.17 -5.41 -1.60
CA VAL A 99 0.01 -6.19 -2.05
C VAL A 99 0.48 -7.51 -2.63
N TYR A 100 -0.23 -8.59 -2.33
CA TYR A 100 0.08 -9.90 -2.86
C TYR A 100 -1.21 -10.70 -2.97
N ASP A 101 -1.53 -11.14 -4.18
CA ASP A 101 -2.60 -12.09 -4.41
C ASP A 101 -2.26 -13.08 -5.54
N ALA A 102 -3.03 -14.16 -5.60
CA ALA A 102 -2.99 -15.13 -6.69
C ALA A 102 -4.36 -15.79 -6.90
N ASN A 103 -4.74 -15.95 -8.15
CA ASN A 103 -5.91 -16.70 -8.58
C ASN A 103 -5.55 -17.62 -9.77
N GLU A 104 -6.54 -18.32 -10.32
CA GLU A 104 -6.33 -19.26 -11.43
C GLU A 104 -5.76 -18.60 -12.70
N LYS A 105 -5.99 -17.29 -12.89
CA LYS A 105 -5.59 -16.54 -14.08
C LYS A 105 -4.26 -15.84 -13.91
N GLU A 106 -3.93 -15.40 -12.71
CA GLU A 106 -2.74 -14.59 -12.46
C GLU A 106 -2.26 -14.64 -11.02
N SER A 107 -0.98 -14.32 -10.82
CA SER A 107 -0.38 -14.08 -9.51
C SER A 107 0.46 -12.83 -9.58
N GLY A 108 0.39 -12.00 -8.54
CA GLY A 108 1.15 -10.76 -8.50
C GLY A 108 1.50 -10.33 -7.09
N MET A 109 2.69 -9.77 -6.93
CA MET A 109 3.15 -9.13 -5.71
C MET A 109 3.78 -7.79 -6.07
N VAL A 110 3.43 -6.75 -5.32
CA VAL A 110 4.09 -5.45 -5.43
C VAL A 110 4.36 -4.92 -4.03
N TYR A 111 5.63 -4.71 -3.72
CA TYR A 111 6.05 -3.82 -2.65
C TYR A 111 6.39 -2.46 -3.24
N SER A 112 5.67 -1.42 -2.84
CA SER A 112 5.84 -0.06 -3.33
C SER A 112 6.34 0.87 -2.23
N VAL A 113 7.16 1.84 -2.64
CA VAL A 113 7.58 2.97 -1.82
C VAL A 113 7.28 4.25 -2.60
N ASP A 114 6.46 5.11 -2.01
CA ASP A 114 6.05 6.37 -2.63
C ASP A 114 6.99 7.50 -2.22
N GLN A 115 7.32 8.37 -3.18
CA GLN A 115 7.95 9.65 -2.84
C GLN A 115 6.89 10.57 -2.21
N ARG A 116 7.32 11.39 -1.25
CA ARG A 116 6.46 12.33 -0.53
C ARG A 116 5.65 13.20 -1.49
N ARG A 117 4.33 13.21 -1.35
CA ARG A 117 3.35 14.00 -2.14
C ARG A 117 3.26 13.64 -3.62
N THR A 118 3.91 12.57 -4.04
CA THR A 118 3.91 12.04 -5.40
C THR A 118 3.62 10.54 -5.36
N ASP A 119 3.85 9.87 -6.47
CA ASP A 119 3.59 8.44 -6.65
C ASP A 119 4.87 7.59 -6.40
N GLN A 120 4.82 6.29 -6.70
CA GLN A 120 5.94 5.35 -6.46
C GLN A 120 7.27 5.84 -7.04
N VAL A 121 8.32 5.80 -6.22
CA VAL A 121 9.73 5.97 -6.62
C VAL A 121 10.47 4.64 -6.73
N MET A 122 10.00 3.60 -6.02
CA MET A 122 10.57 2.27 -6.03
C MET A 122 9.48 1.20 -5.96
N GLN A 123 9.67 0.10 -6.70
CA GLN A 123 8.86 -1.10 -6.57
C GLN A 123 9.70 -2.37 -6.69
N LEU A 124 9.48 -3.31 -5.78
CA LEU A 124 9.82 -4.72 -6.00
C LEU A 124 8.55 -5.42 -6.45
N GLN A 125 8.59 -6.05 -7.62
CA GLN A 125 7.39 -6.55 -8.28
C GLN A 125 7.56 -7.96 -8.83
N TYR A 126 6.46 -8.69 -8.87
CA TYR A 126 6.29 -9.99 -9.51
C TYR A 126 4.91 -10.04 -10.16
N PHE A 127 4.86 -10.56 -11.38
CA PHE A 127 3.63 -10.81 -12.13
C PHE A 127 3.77 -12.11 -12.92
N GLU A 128 2.81 -13.02 -12.78
CA GLU A 128 2.65 -14.24 -13.56
C GLU A 128 1.23 -14.27 -14.12
N ARG A 129 1.09 -14.55 -15.43
CA ARG A 129 -0.20 -14.87 -16.05
C ARG A 129 -0.27 -16.35 -16.38
N ALA A 130 -1.44 -16.94 -16.23
CA ALA A 130 -1.75 -18.29 -16.67
C ALA A 130 -1.73 -18.37 -18.21
N GLY A 131 -1.28 -19.51 -18.74
CA GLY A 131 -1.14 -19.75 -20.18
C GLY A 131 -0.17 -20.90 -20.46
N LYS A 132 -0.14 -21.36 -21.72
CA LYS A 132 0.79 -22.43 -22.16
C LYS A 132 2.26 -22.03 -21.94
N GLU A 133 2.56 -20.75 -22.10
CA GLU A 133 3.84 -20.17 -21.72
C GLU A 133 3.63 -19.24 -20.52
N LYS A 134 4.19 -19.60 -19.37
CA LYS A 134 4.12 -18.79 -18.16
C LYS A 134 4.95 -17.52 -18.35
N ASN A 135 4.30 -16.43 -18.77
CA ASN A 135 4.93 -15.12 -18.85
C ASN A 135 5.10 -14.58 -17.42
N ARG A 136 6.36 -14.60 -16.95
CA ARG A 136 6.75 -14.15 -15.62
C ARG A 136 7.61 -12.92 -15.75
N ILE A 137 7.17 -11.85 -15.11
CA ILE A 137 7.91 -10.60 -14.97
C ILE A 137 8.20 -10.44 -13.49
N TYR A 138 9.46 -10.19 -13.14
CA TYR A 138 9.80 -9.86 -11.76
C TYR A 138 11.04 -8.99 -11.71
N GLY A 139 11.18 -8.19 -10.67
CA GLY A 139 12.37 -7.38 -10.48
C GLY A 139 12.15 -6.12 -9.66
N LEU A 140 13.23 -5.35 -9.54
CA LEU A 140 13.25 -4.03 -8.93
C LEU A 140 13.10 -2.98 -10.02
N LYS A 141 12.21 -2.01 -9.80
CA LYS A 141 12.06 -0.80 -10.62
C LYS A 141 12.27 0.45 -9.78
N LEU A 142 12.95 1.44 -10.36
CA LEU A 142 13.14 2.77 -9.79
C LEU A 142 12.72 3.84 -10.79
N TRP A 143 12.11 4.92 -10.28
CA TRP A 143 11.63 6.05 -11.07
C TRP A 143 12.21 7.36 -10.56
N ASP A 144 12.40 8.31 -11.46
CA ASP A 144 12.50 9.72 -11.11
C ASP A 144 11.10 10.34 -11.23
N ARG A 145 10.69 11.08 -10.22
CA ARG A 145 9.39 11.72 -10.12
C ARG A 145 9.59 13.23 -9.86
N PRO A 146 8.92 14.11 -10.62
CA PRO A 146 9.09 15.55 -10.45
C PRO A 146 8.33 16.07 -9.22
N ASP A 147 8.95 16.97 -8.45
CA ASP A 147 8.30 17.61 -7.31
C ASP A 147 7.23 18.64 -7.73
N ASP A 148 7.33 19.17 -8.95
CA ASP A 148 6.50 20.27 -9.45
C ASP A 148 5.15 19.83 -10.06
N PHE A 149 4.86 18.53 -10.02
CA PHE A 149 3.59 17.95 -10.46
C PHE A 149 3.06 16.97 -9.39
N PRO A 150 2.49 17.48 -8.29
CA PRO A 150 2.07 16.66 -7.17
C PRO A 150 0.87 15.77 -7.52
N MET A 151 0.68 14.71 -6.73
CA MET A 151 -0.37 13.71 -6.96
C MET A 151 -1.78 14.33 -7.04
N GLU A 152 -2.07 15.37 -6.25
CA GLU A 152 -3.36 16.06 -6.29
C GLU A 152 -3.66 16.69 -7.66
N THR A 153 -2.65 17.26 -8.32
CA THR A 153 -2.80 17.83 -9.67
C THR A 153 -3.06 16.72 -10.69
N LEU A 154 -2.35 15.59 -10.56
CA LEU A 154 -2.55 14.42 -11.42
C LEU A 154 -3.96 13.82 -11.26
N ILE A 155 -4.47 13.73 -10.02
CA ILE A 155 -5.83 13.25 -9.74
C ILE A 155 -6.88 14.17 -10.39
N LYS A 156 -6.77 15.49 -10.21
CA LYS A 156 -7.70 16.46 -10.85
C LYS A 156 -7.65 16.38 -12.37
N PHE A 157 -6.46 16.18 -12.92
CA PHE A 157 -6.26 15.99 -14.34
C PHE A 157 -6.96 14.71 -14.83
N ASP A 158 -6.76 13.57 -14.17
CA ASP A 158 -7.39 12.30 -14.53
C ASP A 158 -8.92 12.37 -14.43
N ASP A 159 -9.46 13.00 -13.37
CA ASP A 159 -10.89 13.23 -13.21
C ASP A 159 -11.47 14.08 -14.35
N SER A 160 -10.73 15.09 -14.83
CA SER A 160 -11.15 15.91 -15.96
C SER A 160 -11.22 15.09 -17.26
N LEU A 161 -10.27 14.18 -17.47
CA LEU A 161 -10.24 13.32 -18.66
C LEU A 161 -11.34 12.26 -18.62
N LYS A 162 -11.60 11.65 -17.45
CA LYS A 162 -12.70 10.70 -17.26
C LYS A 162 -14.06 11.32 -17.59
N LYS A 163 -14.30 12.58 -17.20
CA LYS A 163 -15.54 13.32 -17.54
C LYS A 163 -15.72 13.53 -19.04
N LEU A 164 -14.64 13.65 -19.80
CA LEU A 164 -14.71 13.78 -21.26
C LEU A 164 -15.04 12.45 -21.96
N ASN A 165 -14.83 11.32 -21.29
CA ASN A 165 -15.07 9.97 -21.79
C ASN A 165 -14.54 9.73 -23.23
N ASN A 166 -13.34 10.22 -23.50
CA ASN A 166 -12.73 10.15 -24.83
C ASN A 166 -11.28 9.63 -24.74
N ALA A 167 -11.07 8.41 -25.22
CA ALA A 167 -9.78 7.73 -25.14
C ALA A 167 -8.68 8.41 -25.99
N ALA A 168 -9.03 8.97 -27.15
CA ALA A 168 -8.06 9.63 -28.02
C ALA A 168 -7.54 10.94 -27.40
N ILE A 169 -8.45 11.73 -26.82
CA ILE A 169 -8.10 12.95 -26.08
C ILE A 169 -7.25 12.61 -24.86
N SER A 170 -7.68 11.62 -24.08
CA SER A 170 -6.95 11.16 -22.89
C SER A 170 -5.54 10.71 -23.23
N LYS A 171 -5.38 9.89 -24.28
CA LYS A 171 -4.07 9.43 -24.76
C LYS A 171 -3.19 10.61 -25.16
N LYS A 172 -3.71 11.57 -25.94
CA LYS A 172 -2.95 12.76 -26.36
C LYS A 172 -2.51 13.61 -25.16
N ALA A 173 -3.38 13.77 -24.16
CA ALA A 173 -3.10 14.55 -22.96
C ALA A 173 -2.02 13.88 -22.09
N TYR A 174 -2.08 12.56 -21.90
CA TYR A 174 -1.04 11.81 -21.19
C TYR A 174 0.30 11.79 -21.94
N THR A 175 0.31 11.71 -23.27
CA THR A 175 1.53 11.85 -24.07
C THR A 175 2.19 13.21 -23.82
N LYS A 176 1.41 14.30 -23.85
CA LYS A 176 1.91 15.64 -23.59
C LYS A 176 2.53 15.76 -22.19
N LEU A 177 1.86 15.26 -21.14
CA LEU A 177 2.43 15.28 -19.79
C LEU A 177 3.74 14.48 -19.68
N ARG A 178 3.86 13.37 -20.42
CA ARG A 178 5.11 12.60 -20.47
C ARG A 178 6.23 13.39 -21.16
N GLU A 179 5.94 14.03 -22.29
CA GLU A 179 6.89 14.89 -23.01
C GLU A 179 7.35 16.08 -22.16
N GLU A 180 6.46 16.63 -21.33
CA GLU A 180 6.75 17.67 -20.35
C GLU A 180 7.44 17.14 -19.07
N GLY A 181 7.67 15.82 -18.95
CA GLY A 181 8.34 15.19 -17.81
C GLY A 181 7.49 15.08 -16.54
N LYS A 182 6.17 15.29 -16.62
CA LYS A 182 5.25 15.43 -15.47
C LYS A 182 4.79 14.12 -14.85
N LEU A 183 4.90 12.99 -15.57
CA LEU A 183 4.45 11.67 -15.08
C LEU A 183 5.57 10.87 -14.40
N GLY A 184 6.80 11.41 -14.37
CA GLY A 184 8.00 10.68 -14.00
C GLY A 184 8.41 9.63 -15.02
N ASN A 185 9.66 9.19 -14.93
CA ASN A 185 10.27 8.27 -15.88
C ASN A 185 10.94 7.12 -15.12
N GLU A 186 10.76 5.89 -15.61
CA GLU A 186 11.54 4.75 -15.13
C GLU A 186 13.02 5.04 -15.42
N ARG A 187 13.87 4.81 -14.42
CA ARG A 187 15.31 5.04 -14.47
C ARG A 187 16.10 3.75 -14.51
N PHE A 188 15.57 2.73 -13.84
CA PHE A 188 16.26 1.50 -13.60
C PHE A 188 15.26 0.35 -13.53
N PHE A 189 15.60 -0.75 -14.19
CA PHE A 189 14.98 -2.04 -13.98
C PHE A 189 16.06 -3.10 -13.83
N ALA A 190 15.92 -3.96 -12.82
CA ALA A 190 16.72 -5.17 -12.67
C ALA A 190 15.81 -6.37 -12.44
N GLY A 191 15.81 -7.33 -13.36
CA GLY A 191 14.99 -8.54 -13.26
C GLY A 191 14.66 -9.17 -14.60
N LYS A 192 13.60 -9.99 -14.62
CA LYS A 192 13.11 -10.67 -15.82
C LYS A 192 12.02 -9.87 -16.50
N THR A 193 12.19 -9.61 -17.80
CA THR A 193 11.21 -8.94 -18.66
C THR A 193 10.18 -9.93 -19.23
N ALA A 194 9.11 -9.40 -19.82
CA ALA A 194 8.08 -10.19 -20.50
C ALA A 194 8.62 -11.01 -21.69
N ASN A 195 9.73 -10.58 -22.29
CA ASN A 195 10.35 -11.24 -23.44
C ASN A 195 11.28 -12.39 -23.04
N GLY A 196 11.47 -12.59 -21.74
CA GLY A 196 12.35 -13.63 -21.19
C GLY A 196 13.72 -13.13 -20.78
N ASP A 197 14.11 -11.92 -21.19
CA ASP A 197 15.41 -11.35 -20.88
C ASP A 197 15.56 -11.10 -19.38
N VAL A 198 16.69 -11.51 -18.81
CA VAL A 198 17.04 -11.30 -17.40
C VAL A 198 18.25 -10.39 -17.32
N GLY A 199 18.11 -9.24 -16.69
CA GLY A 199 19.24 -8.30 -16.62
C GLY A 199 18.90 -6.95 -16.02
N VAL A 200 19.75 -5.98 -16.32
CA VAL A 200 19.70 -4.60 -15.87
C VAL A 200 19.52 -3.67 -17.06
N PHE A 201 18.57 -2.75 -16.95
CA PHE A 201 18.19 -1.81 -18.00
C PHE A 201 18.17 -0.41 -17.39
N ILE A 202 19.03 0.47 -17.91
CA ILE A 202 19.21 1.83 -17.40
C ILE A 202 18.69 2.83 -18.43
N ARG A 203 17.94 3.83 -17.95
CA ARG A 203 17.31 4.85 -18.77
C ARG A 203 17.86 6.25 -18.48
N ASP A 204 17.80 7.13 -19.46
CA ASP A 204 18.07 8.57 -19.31
C ASP A 204 16.90 9.31 -18.67
N ALA A 205 17.05 10.64 -18.49
CA ALA A 205 16.08 11.44 -17.72
C ALA A 205 14.73 11.57 -18.42
N LYS A 206 14.70 11.25 -19.73
CA LYS A 206 13.51 11.20 -20.58
C LYS A 206 12.90 9.79 -20.63
N GLY A 207 13.52 8.81 -19.96
CA GLY A 207 13.07 7.42 -19.93
C GLY A 207 13.57 6.56 -21.09
N ASN A 208 14.47 7.06 -21.94
CA ASN A 208 15.02 6.27 -23.04
C ASN A 208 16.10 5.34 -22.52
N ILE A 209 16.09 4.06 -22.92
CA ILE A 209 17.12 3.10 -22.51
C ILE A 209 18.47 3.54 -23.09
N ARG A 210 19.51 3.60 -22.25
CA ARG A 210 20.88 3.95 -22.64
C ARG A 210 21.87 2.80 -22.47
N LEU A 211 21.57 1.87 -21.57
CA LEU A 211 22.36 0.67 -21.34
C LEU A 211 21.44 -0.52 -21.09
N LYS A 212 21.75 -1.65 -21.73
CA LYS A 212 21.20 -2.96 -21.38
C LYS A 212 22.35 -3.91 -21.08
N LEU A 213 22.25 -4.63 -19.97
CA LEU A 213 23.15 -5.72 -19.60
C LEU A 213 22.28 -6.92 -19.22
N TYR A 214 22.20 -7.94 -20.07
CA TYR A 214 21.22 -9.01 -19.87
C TYR A 214 21.61 -10.33 -20.51
N VAL A 215 20.95 -11.40 -20.06
CA VAL A 215 20.92 -12.71 -20.71
C VAL A 215 19.56 -12.87 -21.38
N ASP A 216 19.56 -13.18 -22.67
CA ASP A 216 18.32 -13.36 -23.43
C ASP A 216 17.68 -14.73 -23.21
N LYS A 217 16.49 -14.92 -23.78
CA LYS A 217 15.75 -16.20 -23.72
C LYS A 217 16.49 -17.40 -24.32
N ASN A 218 17.54 -17.18 -25.11
CA ASN A 218 18.38 -18.21 -25.73
C ASN A 218 19.68 -18.44 -24.95
N ASN A 219 19.81 -17.85 -23.75
CA ASN A 219 21.01 -17.86 -22.91
C ASN A 219 22.24 -17.16 -23.52
N GLN A 220 22.05 -16.20 -24.42
CA GLN A 220 23.14 -15.37 -24.93
C GLN A 220 23.31 -14.12 -24.06
N THR A 221 24.57 -13.74 -23.80
CA THR A 221 24.93 -12.55 -23.02
C THR A 221 25.01 -11.32 -23.92
N HIS A 222 24.40 -10.22 -23.50
CA HIS A 222 24.35 -8.96 -24.25
C HIS A 222 24.76 -7.77 -23.39
N ILE A 223 25.54 -6.87 -23.99
CA ILE A 223 25.84 -5.53 -23.47
C ILE A 223 25.57 -4.54 -24.60
N GLU A 224 24.53 -3.72 -24.46
CA GLU A 224 24.12 -2.75 -25.47
C GLU A 224 24.18 -1.33 -24.93
N ASN A 225 25.05 -0.50 -25.51
CA ASN A 225 25.02 0.95 -25.33
C ASN A 225 24.12 1.57 -26.40
N LEU A 226 23.21 2.46 -26.02
CA LEU A 226 22.27 3.08 -26.95
C LEU A 226 22.44 4.62 -26.96
N ASP A 227 22.22 5.23 -28.13
CA ASP A 227 22.16 6.67 -28.31
C ASP A 227 20.81 7.25 -27.82
N GLU A 228 20.60 8.57 -27.96
CA GLU A 228 19.34 9.22 -27.58
C GLU A 228 18.12 8.77 -28.40
N LYS A 229 18.36 8.19 -29.58
CA LYS A 229 17.33 7.68 -30.49
C LYS A 229 17.09 6.18 -30.30
N GLY A 230 17.85 5.52 -29.43
CA GLY A 230 17.78 4.09 -29.17
C GLY A 230 18.58 3.21 -30.13
N ASN A 231 19.51 3.79 -30.90
CA ASN A 231 20.39 3.03 -31.79
C ASN A 231 21.64 2.55 -31.03
N PRO A 232 22.21 1.38 -31.35
CA PRO A 232 23.49 0.93 -30.80
C PRO A 232 24.62 1.94 -31.05
N VAL A 233 25.38 2.21 -30.00
CA VAL A 233 26.65 2.95 -30.07
C VAL A 233 27.77 1.91 -30.15
N ASN A 234 28.43 1.85 -31.31
CA ASN A 234 29.63 1.05 -31.52
C ASN A 234 30.84 1.63 -30.77
#